data_AF-A0AAE2YRY4-F1
#
_entry.id   AF-A0AAE2YRY4-F1
#
_cell.length_a   1.000
_cell.length_b   1.000
_cell.length_c   1.000
_cell.angle_alpha   90.00
_cell.angle_beta   90.00
_cell.angle_gamma   90.00
#
_symmetry.space_group_name_H-M   'P 1'
#
loop_
_entity.id
_entity.type
_entity.pdbx_description
1 polymer ?
#
loop_
_entity_poly.entity_id
_entity_poly.type
_entity_poly.pdbx_seq_one_letter_code
_entity_poly.pdbx_strand_id
1 'polypeptide(L)'
;MTNEEMTMAELSNLALDLRGLPDAKAGPLLFSAAQRLGLGQKISVQIDRDPHALLRATAFQLRDAISWTVTGAEHDWQAEVRPRKEAEAKDVVDLLTWDHYRLDRQFADVLAAANANRVEEAETIFQDYWIGLRRHVHMENYILGPVLGGGEKKGPLADMLFEHDSIIQQSRIVDETFQEKDYGMLPAICAVLSGSLAKHENREENTLFPIWQAANNQDKLRAEEFLVQTRALLAGADDAVVKERFPD
;
A
#
# COMPACT_ATOMS: atom_id res chain seq x y z
N MET A 1 17.58 6.97 -34.61
CA MET A 1 16.25 6.82 -35.21
C MET A 1 16.11 5.39 -35.66
N THR A 2 15.35 4.47 -35.05
CA THR A 2 14.62 4.40 -33.78
C THR A 2 14.32 2.90 -33.63
N ASN A 3 14.78 2.28 -32.55
CA ASN A 3 14.46 0.90 -32.17
C ASN A 3 13.16 0.89 -31.34
N GLU A 4 12.11 1.51 -31.89
CA GLU A 4 10.78 1.58 -31.29
C GLU A 4 9.80 1.00 -32.30
N GLU A 5 9.56 -0.31 -32.19
CA GLU A 5 8.32 -1.00 -32.58
C GLU A 5 8.52 -2.51 -32.33
N MET A 6 8.88 -2.86 -31.09
CA MET A 6 8.63 -4.21 -30.60
C MET A 6 7.21 -4.18 -30.01
N THR A 7 6.28 -4.66 -30.81
CA THR A 7 4.84 -4.68 -30.60
C THR A 7 4.42 -5.25 -29.24
N MET A 8 3.44 -4.59 -28.62
CA MET A 8 2.63 -5.00 -27.47
C MET A 8 1.82 -6.29 -27.72
N ALA A 9 2.49 -7.41 -28.00
CA ALA A 9 1.95 -8.75 -28.08
C ALA A 9 3.09 -9.68 -27.62
N GLU A 10 3.10 -10.26 -26.43
CA GLU A 10 2.05 -11.05 -25.81
C GLU A 10 1.95 -10.73 -24.30
N LEU A 11 1.00 -9.87 -23.91
CA LEU A 11 0.54 -9.84 -22.52
C LEU A 11 -0.19 -11.18 -22.30
N SER A 12 0.43 -12.13 -21.61
CA SER A 12 -0.16 -13.43 -21.35
C SER A 12 -1.42 -13.26 -20.50
N ASN A 13 -2.58 -13.21 -21.15
CA ASN A 13 -3.88 -13.20 -20.49
C ASN A 13 -4.19 -14.64 -20.05
N LEU A 14 -4.11 -14.90 -18.75
CA LEU A 14 -4.48 -16.21 -18.21
C LEU A 14 -6.00 -16.28 -18.06
N ALA A 15 -6.65 -17.24 -18.69
CA ALA A 15 -8.07 -17.50 -18.47
C ALA A 15 -8.26 -18.56 -17.38
N LEU A 16 -9.08 -18.26 -16.37
CA LEU A 16 -9.51 -19.19 -15.32
C LEU A 16 -11.02 -19.37 -15.39
N ASP A 17 -11.47 -20.60 -15.64
CA ASP A 17 -12.87 -20.97 -15.50
C ASP A 17 -13.09 -21.61 -14.12
N LEU A 18 -13.85 -20.94 -13.27
CA LEU A 18 -14.16 -21.35 -11.90
C LEU A 18 -15.63 -21.77 -11.74
N ARG A 19 -16.40 -21.82 -12.83
CA ARG A 19 -17.80 -22.26 -12.79
C ARG A 19 -17.91 -23.70 -12.28
N GLY A 20 -18.91 -23.96 -11.44
CA GLY A 20 -19.13 -25.26 -10.80
C GLY A 20 -18.10 -25.66 -9.74
N LEU A 21 -17.05 -24.88 -9.50
CA LEU A 21 -16.06 -25.15 -8.45
C LEU A 21 -16.47 -24.49 -7.13
N PRO A 22 -16.48 -25.20 -5.98
CA PRO A 22 -16.69 -24.57 -4.68
C PRO A 22 -15.51 -23.66 -4.29
N ASP A 23 -15.74 -22.65 -3.46
CA ASP A 23 -14.73 -21.66 -3.02
C ASP A 23 -13.47 -22.31 -2.42
N ALA A 24 -13.62 -23.43 -1.71
CA ALA A 24 -12.50 -24.19 -1.15
C ALA A 24 -11.50 -24.70 -2.21
N LYS A 25 -11.91 -24.81 -3.48
CA LYS A 25 -11.04 -25.15 -4.62
C LYS A 25 -10.73 -23.93 -5.48
N ALA A 26 -11.71 -23.06 -5.69
CA ALA A 26 -11.56 -21.86 -6.51
C ALA A 26 -10.53 -20.87 -5.92
N GLY A 27 -10.54 -20.68 -4.59
CA GLY A 27 -9.65 -19.75 -3.89
C GLY A 27 -8.16 -20.08 -4.08
N PRO A 28 -7.69 -21.30 -3.75
CA PRO A 28 -6.30 -21.67 -3.96
C PRO A 28 -5.84 -21.57 -5.42
N LEU A 29 -6.71 -21.88 -6.39
CA LEU A 29 -6.41 -21.74 -7.81
C LEU A 29 -6.20 -20.28 -8.21
N LEU A 30 -7.13 -19.41 -7.81
CA LEU A 30 -7.05 -17.99 -8.08
C LEU A 30 -5.83 -17.37 -7.39
N PHE A 31 -5.57 -17.72 -6.13
CA PHE A 31 -4.39 -17.28 -5.38
C PHE A 31 -3.09 -17.68 -6.09
N SER A 32 -2.92 -18.95 -6.44
CA SER A 32 -1.71 -19.43 -7.11
C SER A 32 -1.49 -18.79 -8.47
N ALA A 33 -2.56 -18.51 -9.21
CA ALA A 33 -2.49 -17.78 -10.46
C ALA A 33 -2.07 -16.31 -10.22
N ALA A 34 -2.76 -15.62 -9.31
CA ALA A 34 -2.54 -14.22 -9.02
C ALA A 34 -1.19 -13.93 -8.36
N GLN A 35 -0.63 -14.87 -7.59
CA GLN A 35 0.72 -14.76 -7.02
C GLN A 35 1.82 -14.64 -8.09
N ARG A 36 1.56 -15.11 -9.31
CA ARG A 36 2.50 -15.09 -10.44
C ARG A 36 2.27 -13.93 -11.41
N LEU A 37 1.30 -13.06 -11.15
CA LEU A 37 1.02 -11.90 -11.99
C LEU A 37 2.19 -10.91 -11.95
N GLY A 38 2.88 -10.76 -13.08
CA GLY A 38 3.83 -9.70 -13.35
C GLY A 38 3.18 -8.48 -14.02
N LEU A 39 3.95 -7.40 -14.16
CA LEU A 39 3.45 -6.18 -14.79
C LEU A 39 3.04 -6.42 -16.26
N GLY A 40 1.92 -5.82 -16.67
CA GLY A 40 1.25 -5.98 -17.96
C GLY A 40 0.37 -7.23 -18.05
N GLN A 41 0.45 -8.16 -17.10
CA GLN A 41 -0.31 -9.40 -17.14
C GLN A 41 -1.68 -9.24 -16.46
N LYS A 42 -2.63 -10.05 -16.92
CA LYS A 42 -3.96 -10.12 -16.32
C LYS A 42 -4.53 -11.52 -16.33
N ILE A 43 -5.45 -11.77 -15.42
CA ILE A 43 -6.23 -13.01 -15.33
C ILE A 43 -7.69 -12.67 -15.62
N SER A 44 -8.27 -13.32 -16.63
CA SER A 44 -9.71 -13.28 -16.88
C SER A 44 -10.37 -14.47 -16.18
N VAL A 45 -11.26 -14.22 -15.24
CA VAL A 45 -11.94 -15.22 -14.43
C VAL A 45 -13.41 -15.31 -14.85
N GLN A 46 -13.88 -16.51 -15.18
CA GLN A 46 -15.32 -16.81 -15.34
C GLN A 46 -15.84 -17.56 -14.13
N ILE A 47 -17.01 -17.18 -13.62
CA ILE A 47 -17.59 -17.75 -12.40
C ILE A 47 -19.12 -17.62 -12.41
N ASP A 48 -19.80 -18.62 -11.85
CA ASP A 48 -21.27 -18.80 -11.90
C ASP A 48 -22.01 -18.24 -10.67
N ARG A 49 -21.30 -17.46 -9.86
CA ARG A 49 -21.75 -16.83 -8.61
C ARG A 49 -21.00 -15.52 -8.38
N ASP A 50 -21.51 -14.69 -7.48
CA ASP A 50 -20.88 -13.43 -7.09
C ASP A 50 -19.42 -13.65 -6.63
N PRO A 51 -18.41 -13.11 -7.34
CA PRO A 51 -17.01 -13.37 -7.04
C PRO A 51 -16.42 -12.45 -5.96
N HIS A 52 -17.14 -11.44 -5.46
CA HIS A 52 -16.54 -10.39 -4.63
C HIS A 52 -15.93 -10.92 -3.34
N ALA A 53 -16.57 -11.90 -2.68
CA ALA A 53 -16.02 -12.50 -1.46
C ALA A 53 -14.73 -13.28 -1.73
N LEU A 54 -14.71 -14.07 -2.80
CA LEU A 54 -13.55 -14.84 -3.26
C LEU A 54 -12.38 -13.93 -3.63
N LEU A 55 -12.64 -12.86 -4.38
CA LEU A 55 -11.66 -11.87 -4.81
C LEU A 55 -11.06 -11.13 -3.62
N ARG A 56 -11.89 -10.67 -2.67
CA ARG A 56 -11.41 -10.04 -1.42
C ARG A 56 -10.54 -10.98 -0.59
N ALA A 57 -10.96 -12.25 -0.42
CA ALA A 57 -10.17 -13.22 0.33
C ALA A 57 -8.83 -13.54 -0.35
N THR A 58 -8.80 -13.54 -1.69
CA THR A 58 -7.55 -13.73 -2.46
C THR A 58 -6.64 -12.51 -2.34
N ALA A 59 -7.20 -11.30 -2.49
CA ALA A 59 -6.46 -10.06 -2.34
C ALA A 59 -5.84 -9.97 -0.95
N PHE A 60 -6.60 -10.26 0.10
CA PHE A 60 -6.10 -10.31 1.47
C PHE A 60 -4.91 -11.27 1.64
N GLN A 61 -5.01 -12.49 1.10
CA GLN A 61 -3.88 -13.46 1.13
C GLN A 61 -2.65 -12.97 0.38
N LEU A 62 -2.84 -12.16 -0.66
CA LEU A 62 -1.79 -11.52 -1.44
C LEU A 62 -1.38 -10.15 -0.90
N ARG A 63 -1.82 -9.78 0.32
CA ARG A 63 -1.58 -8.46 0.92
C ARG A 63 -1.95 -7.34 -0.05
N ASP A 64 -3.12 -7.49 -0.66
CA ASP A 64 -3.71 -6.59 -1.63
C ASP A 64 -2.85 -6.30 -2.88
N ALA A 65 -1.89 -7.17 -3.23
CA ALA A 65 -1.05 -6.98 -4.43
C ALA A 65 -1.80 -7.04 -5.78
N ILE A 66 -3.10 -7.34 -5.77
CA ILE A 66 -3.96 -7.39 -6.96
C ILE A 66 -5.13 -6.41 -6.86
N SER A 67 -5.63 -6.03 -8.03
CA SER A 67 -6.87 -5.29 -8.21
C SER A 67 -7.77 -6.03 -9.20
N TRP A 68 -9.06 -5.71 -9.20
CA TRP A 68 -9.98 -6.36 -10.12
C TRP A 68 -11.16 -5.47 -10.54
N THR A 69 -11.72 -5.78 -11.71
CA THR A 69 -13.05 -5.33 -12.13
C THR A 69 -13.98 -6.54 -12.20
N VAL A 70 -15.27 -6.32 -11.95
CA VAL A 70 -16.30 -7.36 -12.06
C VAL A 70 -17.40 -6.86 -13.00
N THR A 71 -17.81 -7.70 -13.95
CA THR A 71 -18.95 -7.48 -14.84
C THR A 71 -19.83 -8.74 -14.87
N GLY A 72 -21.04 -8.60 -15.40
CA GLY A 72 -22.03 -9.68 -15.44
C GLY A 72 -23.03 -9.64 -14.28
N ALA A 73 -23.96 -10.59 -14.29
CA ALA A 73 -25.00 -10.72 -13.29
C ALA A 73 -25.48 -12.17 -13.17
N GLU A 74 -26.12 -12.49 -12.04
CA GLU A 74 -26.73 -13.79 -11.72
C GLU A 74 -25.73 -14.95 -11.79
N HIS A 75 -25.59 -15.59 -12.95
CA HIS A 75 -24.86 -16.83 -13.17
C HIS A 75 -23.76 -16.74 -14.24
N ASP A 76 -23.48 -15.55 -14.76
CA ASP A 76 -22.41 -15.33 -15.76
C ASP A 76 -21.54 -14.14 -15.37
N TRP A 77 -20.81 -14.30 -14.27
CA TRP A 77 -19.89 -13.28 -13.76
C TRP A 77 -18.53 -13.41 -14.43
N GLN A 78 -17.96 -12.26 -14.75
CA GLN A 78 -16.60 -12.14 -15.27
C GLN A 78 -15.81 -11.18 -14.38
N ALA A 79 -14.60 -11.58 -14.01
CA ALA A 79 -13.68 -10.69 -13.32
C ALA A 79 -12.36 -10.59 -14.07
N GLU A 80 -11.79 -9.39 -14.14
CA GLU A 80 -10.43 -9.18 -14.65
C GLU A 80 -9.54 -8.82 -13.47
N VAL A 81 -8.57 -9.67 -13.16
CA VAL A 81 -7.61 -9.49 -12.08
C VAL A 81 -6.26 -9.08 -12.66
N ARG A 82 -5.65 -8.03 -12.11
CA ARG A 82 -4.35 -7.49 -12.56
C ARG A 82 -3.48 -7.09 -11.37
N PRO A 83 -2.15 -6.96 -11.54
CA PRO A 83 -1.31 -6.36 -10.51
C PRO A 83 -1.88 -5.02 -10.08
N ARG A 84 -1.91 -4.77 -8.77
CA ARG A 84 -2.42 -3.49 -8.26
C ARG A 84 -1.58 -2.30 -8.71
N LYS A 85 -0.29 -2.50 -9.02
CA LYS A 85 0.59 -1.49 -9.64
C LYS A 85 0.09 -0.95 -11.00
N GLU A 86 -0.80 -1.67 -11.68
CA GLU A 86 -1.44 -1.24 -12.94
C GLU A 86 -2.88 -0.75 -12.77
N ALA A 87 -3.44 -0.87 -11.58
CA ALA A 87 -4.69 -0.21 -11.27
C ALA A 87 -4.40 1.18 -10.75
N GLU A 88 -5.23 2.11 -11.19
CA GLU A 88 -5.32 3.41 -10.54
C GLU A 88 -6.05 3.23 -9.21
N ALA A 89 -5.49 3.81 -8.14
CA ALA A 89 -6.20 3.92 -6.87
C ALA A 89 -7.53 4.64 -7.09
N LYS A 90 -8.60 4.09 -6.51
CA LYS A 90 -9.97 4.57 -6.73
C LYS A 90 -10.19 5.95 -6.15
N ASP A 91 -9.57 6.20 -5.00
CA ASP A 91 -9.58 7.46 -4.28
C ASP A 91 -8.29 7.60 -3.47
N VAL A 92 -8.14 8.74 -2.78
CA VAL A 92 -6.95 9.03 -1.97
C VAL A 92 -6.76 8.05 -0.81
N VAL A 93 -7.85 7.55 -0.21
CA VAL A 93 -7.77 6.60 0.90
C VAL A 93 -7.29 5.24 0.41
N ASP A 94 -7.81 4.77 -0.72
CA ASP A 94 -7.32 3.57 -1.41
C ASP A 94 -5.82 3.71 -1.73
N LEU A 95 -5.38 4.89 -2.20
CA LEU A 95 -3.97 5.14 -2.46
C LEU A 95 -3.10 5.08 -1.20
N LEU A 96 -3.53 5.65 -0.08
CA LEU A 96 -2.79 5.62 1.19
C LEU A 96 -2.74 4.23 1.80
N THR A 97 -3.84 3.47 1.76
CA THR A 97 -3.84 2.05 2.14
C THR A 97 -2.84 1.25 1.31
N TRP A 98 -2.66 1.57 0.02
CA TRP A 98 -1.62 0.91 -0.79
C TRP A 98 -0.22 1.32 -0.37
N ASP A 99 -0.06 2.57 0.03
CA ASP A 99 1.21 3.08 0.51
C ASP A 99 1.60 2.44 1.85
N HIS A 100 0.64 2.18 2.75
CA HIS A 100 0.86 1.31 3.93
C HIS A 100 1.45 -0.02 3.50
N TYR A 101 0.78 -0.79 2.63
CA TYR A 101 1.30 -2.10 2.19
C TYR A 101 2.70 -2.03 1.57
N ARG A 102 2.99 -0.96 0.81
CA ARG A 102 4.32 -0.74 0.24
C ARG A 102 5.36 -0.53 1.34
N LEU A 103 5.09 0.36 2.29
CA LEU A 103 5.98 0.67 3.41
C LEU A 103 6.19 -0.56 4.31
N ASP A 104 5.11 -1.26 4.64
CA ASP A 104 5.09 -2.47 5.43
C ASP A 104 5.95 -3.58 4.80
N ARG A 105 5.83 -3.75 3.48
CA ARG A 105 6.64 -4.72 2.72
C ARG A 105 8.12 -4.36 2.75
N GLN A 106 8.45 -3.09 2.49
CA GLN A 106 9.84 -2.61 2.53
C GLN A 106 10.43 -2.80 3.92
N PHE A 107 9.71 -2.43 4.97
CA PHE A 107 10.18 -2.54 6.33
C PHE A 107 10.35 -4.00 6.79
N ALA A 108 9.46 -4.91 6.34
CA ALA A 108 9.65 -6.33 6.53
C ALA A 108 10.93 -6.86 5.85
N ASP A 109 11.28 -6.33 4.66
CA ASP A 109 12.53 -6.66 3.98
C ASP A 109 13.77 -6.11 4.73
N VAL A 110 13.69 -4.91 5.33
CA VAL A 110 14.73 -4.39 6.24
C VAL A 110 14.97 -5.37 7.40
N LEU A 111 13.90 -5.77 8.10
CA LEU A 111 14.00 -6.69 9.22
C LEU A 111 14.54 -8.07 8.80
N ALA A 112 14.13 -8.58 7.63
CA ALA A 112 14.64 -9.84 7.09
C ALA A 112 16.13 -9.76 6.74
N ALA A 113 16.58 -8.65 6.14
CA ALA A 113 17.98 -8.39 5.84
C ALA A 113 18.82 -8.25 7.13
N ALA A 114 18.33 -7.49 8.12
CA ALA A 114 18.97 -7.33 9.42
C ALA A 114 19.14 -8.68 10.16
N ASN A 115 18.09 -9.52 10.22
CA ASN A 115 18.16 -10.85 10.82
C ASN A 115 19.14 -11.79 10.11
N ALA A 116 19.31 -11.63 8.79
CA ALA A 116 20.27 -12.39 7.99
C ALA A 116 21.69 -11.77 8.01
N ASN A 117 21.93 -10.73 8.82
CA ASN A 117 23.18 -9.97 8.87
C ASN A 117 23.61 -9.38 7.51
N ARG A 118 22.63 -9.08 6.63
CA ARG A 118 22.83 -8.41 5.33
C ARG A 118 22.66 -6.90 5.52
N VAL A 119 23.59 -6.30 6.24
CA VAL A 119 23.46 -4.93 6.75
C VAL A 119 23.40 -3.86 5.66
N GLU A 120 24.28 -3.93 4.65
CA GLU A 120 24.30 -2.96 3.55
C GLU A 120 22.97 -2.96 2.75
N GLU A 121 22.39 -4.15 2.58
CA GLU A 121 21.08 -4.32 1.96
C GLU A 121 19.97 -3.75 2.85
N ALA A 122 20.00 -4.03 4.15
CA ALA A 122 19.05 -3.48 5.11
C ALA A 122 19.07 -1.94 5.12
N GLU A 123 20.26 -1.35 5.10
CA GLU A 123 20.44 0.11 5.08
C GLU A 123 19.87 0.72 3.79
N THR A 124 20.19 0.13 2.64
CA THR A 124 19.69 0.60 1.34
C THR A 124 18.15 0.58 1.31
N ILE A 125 17.53 -0.53 1.73
CA ILE A 125 16.06 -0.65 1.76
C ILE A 125 15.47 0.32 2.79
N PHE A 126 16.13 0.49 3.93
CA PHE A 126 15.66 1.40 4.99
C PHE A 126 15.64 2.85 4.53
N GLN A 127 16.65 3.32 3.78
CA GLN A 127 16.65 4.69 3.26
C GLN A 127 15.46 4.96 2.31
N ASP A 128 15.13 4.00 1.44
CA ASP A 128 13.95 4.10 0.57
C ASP A 128 12.65 4.11 1.37
N TYR A 129 12.54 3.24 2.38
CA TYR A 129 11.43 3.23 3.33
C TYR A 129 11.31 4.57 4.07
N TRP A 130 12.43 5.11 4.54
CA TRP A 130 12.49 6.30 5.39
C TRP A 130 12.04 7.56 4.64
N ILE A 131 12.44 7.70 3.38
CA ILE A 131 11.92 8.74 2.50
C ILE A 131 10.40 8.56 2.28
N GLY A 132 9.98 7.34 1.98
CA GLY A 132 8.56 7.01 1.74
C GLY A 132 7.67 7.32 2.94
N LEU A 133 8.09 6.93 4.14
CA LEU A 133 7.35 7.15 5.38
C LEU A 133 7.13 8.65 5.64
N ARG A 134 8.18 9.47 5.48
CA ARG A 134 8.07 10.92 5.71
C ARG A 134 7.13 11.59 4.71
N ARG A 135 7.13 11.14 3.46
CA ARG A 135 6.15 11.59 2.45
C ARG A 135 4.72 11.22 2.86
N HIS A 136 4.51 9.98 3.29
CA HIS A 136 3.22 9.49 3.77
C HIS A 136 2.68 10.35 4.91
N VAL A 137 3.44 10.43 6.01
CA VAL A 137 3.10 11.22 7.19
C VAL A 137 2.88 12.69 6.86
N HIS A 138 3.64 13.26 5.92
CA HIS A 138 3.42 14.64 5.48
C HIS A 138 2.06 14.84 4.83
N MET A 139 1.68 13.95 3.90
CA MET A 139 0.39 14.01 3.22
C MET A 139 -0.76 14.00 4.23
N GLU A 140 -0.67 13.11 5.21
CA GLU A 140 -1.72 12.91 6.19
C GLU A 140 -1.77 14.05 7.21
N ASN A 141 -0.62 14.45 7.77
CA ASN A 141 -0.56 15.46 8.83
C ASN A 141 -0.92 16.86 8.34
N TYR A 142 -0.45 17.23 7.15
CA TYR A 142 -0.43 18.63 6.73
C TYR A 142 -1.34 18.94 5.55
N ILE A 143 -1.79 17.92 4.80
CA ILE A 143 -2.62 18.13 3.62
C ILE A 143 -4.02 17.57 3.87
N LEU A 144 -4.16 16.28 4.21
CA LEU A 144 -5.48 15.64 4.35
C LEU A 144 -6.13 15.84 5.72
N GLY A 145 -5.40 15.63 6.81
CA GLY A 145 -5.92 15.74 8.17
C GLY A 145 -6.64 17.07 8.44
N PRO A 146 -6.04 18.23 8.11
CA PRO A 146 -6.64 19.54 8.36
C PRO A 146 -7.96 19.79 7.62
N VAL A 147 -8.20 19.09 6.51
CA VAL A 147 -9.33 19.35 5.61
C VAL A 147 -10.39 18.24 5.61
N LEU A 148 -10.00 16.99 5.90
CA LEU A 148 -10.90 15.84 5.94
C LEU A 148 -11.41 15.53 7.35
N GLY A 149 -10.80 16.11 8.40
CA GLY A 149 -11.30 16.06 9.77
C GLY A 149 -10.86 14.83 10.56
N GLY A 150 -11.62 14.47 11.60
CA GLY A 150 -11.24 13.46 12.60
C GLY A 150 -10.80 14.05 13.96
N GLY A 151 -10.84 15.39 14.10
CA GLY A 151 -10.65 16.10 15.36
C GLY A 151 -9.19 16.29 15.75
N GLU A 152 -8.57 17.39 15.29
CA GLU A 152 -7.14 17.70 15.50
C GLU A 152 -6.70 17.82 16.96
N LYS A 153 -7.60 18.21 17.87
CA LYS A 153 -7.27 18.36 19.30
C LYS A 153 -7.64 17.13 20.13
N LYS A 154 -8.67 16.40 19.69
CA LYS A 154 -9.25 15.21 20.34
C LYS A 154 -10.01 14.44 19.27
N GLY A 155 -9.73 13.14 19.17
CA GLY A 155 -10.35 12.24 18.20
C GLY A 155 -9.28 11.46 17.41
N PRO A 156 -9.72 10.63 16.46
CA PRO A 156 -8.82 9.75 15.70
C PRO A 156 -7.66 10.48 15.00
N LEU A 157 -7.87 11.72 14.54
CA LEU A 157 -6.79 12.52 13.95
C LEU A 157 -5.74 12.93 15.00
N ALA A 158 -6.16 13.37 16.19
CA ALA A 158 -5.21 13.72 17.25
C ALA A 158 -4.38 12.51 17.72
N ASP A 159 -5.01 11.34 17.80
CA ASP A 159 -4.34 10.09 18.16
C ASP A 159 -3.30 9.69 17.09
N MET A 160 -3.70 9.77 15.81
CA MET A 160 -2.82 9.54 14.67
C MET A 160 -1.60 10.49 14.66
N LEU A 161 -1.82 11.80 14.87
CA LEU A 161 -0.72 12.78 14.87
C LEU A 161 0.30 12.48 15.96
N PHE A 162 -0.16 12.08 17.15
CA PHE A 162 0.71 11.66 18.24
C PHE A 162 1.49 10.37 17.91
N GLU A 163 0.84 9.43 17.23
CA GLU A 163 1.48 8.18 16.78
C GLU A 163 2.54 8.42 15.71
N HIS A 164 2.28 9.31 14.75
CA HIS A 164 3.25 9.75 13.77
C HIS A 164 4.50 10.36 14.39
N ASP A 165 4.35 11.24 15.38
CA ASP A 165 5.50 11.75 16.12
C ASP A 165 6.34 10.61 16.72
N SER A 166 5.70 9.59 17.29
CA SER A 166 6.41 8.44 17.86
C SER A 166 7.09 7.57 16.79
N ILE A 167 6.42 7.30 15.67
CA ILE A 167 6.94 6.49 14.55
C ILE A 167 8.14 7.17 13.88
N ILE A 168 8.09 8.49 13.69
CA ILE A 168 9.21 9.27 13.15
C ILE A 168 10.42 9.19 14.08
N GLN A 169 10.23 9.32 15.39
CA GLN A 169 11.34 9.19 16.36
C GLN A 169 11.91 7.77 16.40
N GLN A 170 11.06 6.74 16.38
CA GLN A 170 11.52 5.34 16.34
C GLN A 170 12.29 5.03 15.05
N SER A 171 11.87 5.59 13.92
CA SER A 171 12.57 5.41 12.64
C SER A 171 13.92 6.13 12.63
N ARG A 172 14.04 7.31 13.24
CA ARG A 172 15.35 7.97 13.43
C ARG A 172 16.32 7.11 14.24
N ILE A 173 15.85 6.44 15.28
CA ILE A 173 16.70 5.52 16.06
C ILE A 173 17.23 4.39 15.17
N VAL A 174 16.43 3.89 14.21
CA VAL A 174 16.90 2.90 13.22
C VAL A 174 17.98 3.51 12.31
N ASP A 175 17.78 4.74 11.83
CA ASP A 175 18.77 5.45 11.01
C ASP A 175 20.10 5.66 11.76
N GLU A 176 20.03 6.16 13.00
CA GLU A 176 21.18 6.33 13.89
C GLU A 176 21.92 5.01 14.12
N THR A 177 21.18 3.90 14.28
CA THR A 177 21.78 2.55 14.41
C THR A 177 22.61 2.18 13.19
N PHE A 178 22.17 2.54 11.97
CA PHE A 178 22.96 2.35 10.76
C PHE A 178 24.22 3.24 10.76
N GLN A 179 24.07 4.52 11.12
CA GLN A 179 25.17 5.48 11.15
C GLN A 179 26.26 5.11 12.17
N GLU A 180 25.86 4.71 13.37
CA GLU A 180 26.75 4.29 14.47
C GLU A 180 27.32 2.88 14.27
N LYS A 181 26.76 2.12 13.33
CA LYS A 181 27.11 0.73 13.03
C LYS A 181 26.82 -0.23 14.18
N ASP A 182 25.82 0.07 15.01
CA ASP A 182 25.37 -0.80 16.12
C ASP A 182 24.39 -1.87 15.62
N TYR A 183 24.85 -2.72 14.71
CA TYR A 183 24.01 -3.72 14.04
C TYR A 183 23.52 -4.82 14.99
N GLY A 184 24.10 -4.95 16.18
CA GLY A 184 23.64 -5.92 17.19
C GLY A 184 22.24 -5.60 17.72
N MET A 185 21.87 -4.32 17.77
CA MET A 185 20.56 -3.87 18.26
C MET A 185 19.52 -3.70 17.15
N LEU A 186 19.96 -3.65 15.88
CA LEU A 186 19.11 -3.36 14.72
C LEU A 186 17.86 -4.26 14.64
N PRO A 187 17.94 -5.61 14.76
CA PRO A 187 16.73 -6.44 14.69
C PRO A 187 15.71 -6.14 15.79
N ALA A 188 16.17 -5.83 17.01
CA ALA A 188 15.30 -5.55 18.14
C ALA A 188 14.56 -4.21 17.96
N ILE A 189 15.27 -3.18 17.50
CA ILE A 189 14.68 -1.86 17.22
C ILE A 189 13.67 -1.97 16.07
N CYS A 190 14.02 -2.66 14.98
CA CYS A 190 13.11 -2.91 13.86
C CYS A 190 11.86 -3.68 14.30
N ALA A 191 11.98 -4.68 15.18
CA ALA A 191 10.83 -5.43 15.68
C ALA A 191 9.87 -4.56 16.50
N VAL A 192 10.40 -3.64 17.32
CA VAL A 192 9.58 -2.67 18.08
C VAL A 192 8.85 -1.72 17.14
N LEU A 193 9.55 -1.12 16.17
CA LEU A 193 8.95 -0.21 15.21
C LEU A 193 7.87 -0.91 14.35
N SER A 194 8.14 -2.13 13.88
CA SER A 194 7.14 -2.93 13.14
C SER A 194 5.84 -3.13 13.93
N GLY A 195 5.95 -3.35 15.25
CA GLY A 195 4.78 -3.46 16.12
C GLY A 195 4.01 -2.14 16.30
N SER A 196 4.69 -0.99 16.23
CA SER A 196 4.06 0.33 16.25
C SER A 196 3.31 0.61 14.95
N LEU A 197 3.94 0.37 13.79
CA LEU A 197 3.36 0.56 12.46
C LEU A 197 2.07 -0.24 12.30
N ALA A 198 2.11 -1.55 12.54
CA ALA A 198 0.94 -2.42 12.38
C ALA A 198 -0.26 -2.01 13.26
N LYS A 199 0.01 -1.45 14.45
CA LYS A 199 -1.04 -0.95 15.35
C LYS A 199 -1.63 0.38 14.86
N HIS A 200 -0.77 1.24 14.35
CA HIS A 200 -1.13 2.56 13.83
C HIS A 200 -1.97 2.43 12.55
N GLU A 201 -1.46 1.71 11.54
CA GLU A 201 -2.16 1.46 10.27
C GLU A 201 -3.52 0.81 10.51
N ASN A 202 -3.60 -0.18 11.40
CA ASN A 202 -4.87 -0.82 11.75
C ASN A 202 -5.89 0.18 12.35
N ARG A 203 -5.43 1.13 13.18
CA ARG A 203 -6.34 2.14 13.73
C ARG A 203 -6.79 3.12 12.67
N GLU A 204 -5.88 3.62 11.85
CA GLU A 204 -6.22 4.56 10.79
C GLU A 204 -7.24 3.96 9.81
N GLU A 205 -6.96 2.77 9.29
CA GLU A 205 -7.81 2.10 8.30
C GLU A 205 -9.21 1.77 8.85
N ASN A 206 -9.33 1.48 10.15
CA ASN A 206 -10.60 1.11 10.78
C ASN A 206 -11.34 2.28 11.45
N THR A 207 -10.70 3.45 11.60
CA THR A 207 -11.30 4.59 12.31
C THR A 207 -11.23 5.91 11.54
N LEU A 208 -10.06 6.33 11.08
CA LEU A 208 -9.85 7.63 10.44
C LEU A 208 -10.19 7.59 8.96
N PHE A 209 -9.75 6.57 8.23
CA PHE A 209 -9.97 6.42 6.80
C PHE A 209 -11.45 6.38 6.40
N PRO A 210 -12.36 5.72 7.14
CA PRO A 210 -13.80 5.82 6.86
C PRO A 210 -14.35 7.25 6.98
N ILE A 211 -13.84 8.05 7.93
CA ILE A 211 -14.22 9.46 8.09
C ILE A 211 -13.73 10.26 6.89
N TRP A 212 -12.46 10.09 6.53
CA TRP A 212 -11.84 10.78 5.40
C TRP A 212 -12.48 10.41 4.07
N GLN A 213 -12.76 9.13 3.83
CA GLN A 213 -13.44 8.68 2.62
C GLN A 213 -14.84 9.30 2.51
N ALA A 214 -15.61 9.31 3.61
CA ALA A 214 -16.92 9.94 3.64
C ALA A 214 -16.85 11.46 3.37
N ALA A 215 -15.88 12.17 3.97
CA ALA A 215 -15.68 13.60 3.77
C ALA A 215 -15.19 13.93 2.35
N ASN A 216 -14.29 13.12 1.81
CA ASN A 216 -13.72 13.30 0.48
C ASN A 216 -14.79 13.10 -0.60
N ASN A 217 -15.61 12.04 -0.47
CA ASN A 217 -16.64 11.70 -1.46
C ASN A 217 -17.81 12.71 -1.56
N GLN A 218 -17.88 13.70 -0.67
CA GLN A 218 -18.86 14.80 -0.76
C GLN A 218 -18.55 15.78 -1.89
N ASP A 219 -17.29 15.87 -2.32
CA ASP A 219 -16.84 16.77 -3.38
C ASP A 219 -15.92 16.02 -4.34
N LYS A 220 -16.47 15.67 -5.51
CA LYS A 220 -15.75 14.88 -6.51
C LYS A 220 -14.54 15.59 -7.09
N LEU A 221 -14.63 16.90 -7.32
CA LEU A 221 -13.53 17.67 -7.91
C LEU A 221 -12.36 17.70 -6.92
N ARG A 222 -12.64 18.02 -5.66
CA ARG A 222 -11.63 18.00 -4.60
C ARG A 222 -11.04 16.60 -4.39
N ALA A 223 -11.86 15.56 -4.48
CA ALA A 223 -11.40 14.17 -4.37
C ALA A 223 -10.40 13.80 -5.48
N GLU A 224 -10.65 14.23 -6.71
CA GLU A 224 -9.72 14.05 -7.84
C GLU A 224 -8.42 14.83 -7.63
N GLU A 225 -8.51 16.08 -7.15
CA GLU A 225 -7.34 16.91 -6.82
C GLU A 225 -6.46 16.25 -5.74
N PHE A 226 -7.05 15.78 -4.64
CA PHE A 226 -6.29 15.09 -3.60
C PHE A 226 -5.65 13.80 -4.09
N LEU A 227 -6.32 13.02 -4.95
CA LEU A 227 -5.73 11.82 -5.52
C LEU A 227 -4.51 12.14 -6.38
N VAL A 228 -4.59 13.17 -7.24
CA VAL A 228 -3.46 13.62 -8.08
C VAL A 228 -2.32 14.15 -7.22
N GLN A 229 -2.63 15.02 -6.26
CA GLN A 229 -1.64 15.62 -5.36
C GLN A 229 -0.92 14.54 -4.54
N THR A 230 -1.67 13.60 -3.94
CA THR A 230 -1.10 12.50 -3.15
C THR A 230 -0.16 11.66 -4.00
N ARG A 231 -0.56 11.31 -5.24
CA ARG A 231 0.28 10.53 -6.14
C ARG A 231 1.59 11.24 -6.46
N ALA A 232 1.53 12.55 -6.75
CA ALA A 232 2.71 13.35 -7.03
C ALA A 232 3.64 13.45 -5.80
N LEU A 233 3.07 13.68 -4.62
CA LEU A 233 3.82 13.80 -3.38
C LEU A 233 4.52 12.49 -3.01
N LEU A 234 3.81 11.36 -3.05
CA LEU A 234 4.40 10.04 -2.78
C LEU A 234 5.51 9.68 -3.78
N ALA A 235 5.43 10.20 -5.02
CA ALA A 235 6.48 10.10 -6.03
C ALA A 235 7.65 11.10 -5.83
N GLY A 236 7.58 12.01 -4.85
CA GLY A 236 8.66 12.90 -4.45
C GLY A 236 8.57 14.34 -4.96
N ALA A 237 7.41 14.77 -5.47
CA ALA A 237 7.23 16.14 -5.96
C ALA A 237 7.57 17.22 -4.91
N ASP A 238 7.32 16.93 -3.63
CA ASP A 238 7.43 17.89 -2.52
C ASP A 238 8.56 17.55 -1.52
N ASP A 239 9.57 16.77 -1.94
CA ASP A 239 10.64 16.30 -1.03
C ASP A 239 11.35 17.41 -0.25
N ALA A 240 11.54 18.58 -0.85
CA ALA A 240 12.16 19.71 -0.18
C ALA A 240 11.31 20.17 1.04
N VAL A 241 9.99 20.26 0.86
CA VAL A 241 9.05 20.65 1.92
C VAL A 241 8.94 19.55 2.97
N VAL A 242 8.90 18.29 2.54
CA VAL A 242 8.90 17.12 3.44
C VAL A 242 10.14 17.15 4.34
N LYS A 243 11.32 17.42 3.77
CA LYS A 243 12.59 17.50 4.50
C LYS A 243 12.65 18.66 5.50
N GLU A 244 12.00 19.78 5.21
CA GLU A 244 11.87 20.89 6.19
C GLU A 244 11.04 20.50 7.41
N ARG A 245 10.01 19.67 7.23
CA ARG A 245 9.12 19.20 8.31
C ARG A 245 9.71 18.02 9.08
N PHE A 246 10.32 17.10 8.36
CA PHE A 246 10.89 15.87 8.86
C PHE A 246 12.35 15.78 8.41
N PRO A 247 13.27 16.50 9.07
CA PRO A 247 14.68 16.44 8.74
C PRO A 247 15.22 15.02 8.94
N ASP A 248 16.23 14.69 8.13
CA ASP A 248 17.00 13.45 8.22
C ASP A 248 17.54 13.27 9.65
#